data_AF-A0A553BW69-F1
#
_entry.id   AF-A0A553BW69-F1
#
_cell.length_a   1.000
_cell.length_b   1.000
_cell.length_c   1.000
_cell.angle_alpha   90.00
_cell.angle_beta   90.00
_cell.angle_gamma   90.00
#
_symmetry.space_group_name_H-M   'P 1'
#
loop_
_entity.id
_entity.type
_entity.pdbx_description
1 polymer ?
#
loop_
_entity_poly.entity_id
_entity_poly.type
_entity_poly.pdbx_seq_one_letter_code
_entity_poly.pdbx_strand_id
1 'polypeptide(L)'
;MSKDLTNSSLDRKNILNNNIAIQGVYEELGFYGIKFDGKYRFTKQQIAQYFDVDVRTIERILENNKTELEISGYELYTGSKLKAYKEQVFDFVRNAKDKKDVHDINVVNILQLNESELDSLSKTPQLTIFTYKAFLNIGMLLIGSEKAQKLRTAILDIVIDVLNKKLGGKTKYINQREEEFLPSVIREYNYRKEFTNSLDFYIVENKFKYSQLTDKIYKSIFKENAKEYRKILNLNSKESVRSTMYSEVLDLISAYENGFANYLKNKSENLNKKLSLSETHLIFSEFEQIMEAFVSPLQEKARSLMASRDLVFRDALHEKLKDYVNEVSSEDFYKFLGKKSMEFEKRLEENKEVFKRLKDR
;
A
#
# COMPACT_ATOMS: atom_id res chain seq x y z
N MET A 1 -15.08 -6.07 4.45
CA MET A 1 -16.02 -4.95 4.71
C MET A 1 -16.50 -4.35 3.40
N SER A 2 -17.75 -3.91 3.29
CA SER A 2 -18.21 -3.15 2.11
C SER A 2 -17.47 -1.80 2.08
N LYS A 3 -16.56 -1.63 1.12
CA LYS A 3 -15.82 -0.37 0.96
C LYS A 3 -16.76 0.68 0.39
N ASP A 4 -17.07 1.69 1.19
CA ASP A 4 -17.85 2.83 0.72
C ASP A 4 -16.93 3.84 0.03
N LEU A 5 -16.78 3.66 -1.29
CA LEU A 5 -15.92 4.53 -2.11
C LEU A 5 -16.41 5.98 -2.19
N THR A 6 -17.67 6.26 -1.84
CA THR A 6 -18.17 7.65 -1.88
C THR A 6 -17.67 8.44 -0.67
N ASN A 7 -17.54 7.80 0.48
CA ASN A 7 -17.16 8.46 1.73
C ASN A 7 -15.71 8.18 2.18
N SER A 8 -15.08 7.11 1.69
CA SER A 8 -13.74 6.70 2.12
C SER A 8 -12.65 7.13 1.14
N SER A 9 -12.00 8.28 1.41
CA SER A 9 -10.82 8.73 0.65
C SER A 9 -9.67 7.72 0.70
N LEU A 10 -9.49 7.06 1.85
CA LEU A 10 -8.48 6.02 2.02
C LEU A 10 -8.71 4.83 1.08
N ASP A 11 -9.94 4.33 0.97
CA ASP A 11 -10.23 3.21 0.07
C ASP A 11 -10.01 3.59 -1.39
N ARG A 12 -10.41 4.81 -1.78
CA ARG A 12 -10.13 5.35 -3.12
C ARG A 12 -8.63 5.42 -3.39
N LYS A 13 -7.83 5.97 -2.47
CA LYS A 13 -6.36 6.03 -2.60
C LYS A 13 -5.76 4.63 -2.75
N ASN A 14 -6.17 3.67 -1.93
CA ASN A 14 -5.68 2.29 -2.01
C ASN A 14 -5.98 1.65 -3.37
N ILE A 15 -7.18 1.87 -3.91
CA ILE A 15 -7.55 1.41 -5.26
C ILE A 15 -6.69 2.09 -6.31
N LEU A 16 -6.55 3.42 -6.24
CA LEU A 16 -5.78 4.22 -7.20
C LEU A 16 -4.25 3.99 -7.11
N ASN A 17 -3.75 3.46 -6.00
CA ASN A 17 -2.35 3.05 -5.85
C ASN A 17 -2.12 1.62 -6.36
N ASN A 18 -3.16 0.80 -6.48
CA ASN A 18 -3.05 -0.55 -7.04
C ASN A 18 -3.03 -0.50 -8.58
N ASN A 19 -1.88 -0.14 -9.15
CA ASN A 19 -1.70 -0.05 -10.61
C ASN A 19 -2.02 -1.36 -11.35
N ILE A 20 -1.86 -2.52 -10.68
CA ILE A 20 -2.17 -3.84 -11.25
C ILE A 20 -3.68 -3.99 -11.42
N ALA A 21 -4.47 -3.57 -10.43
CA ALA A 21 -5.92 -3.58 -10.53
C ALA A 21 -6.45 -2.54 -11.52
N ILE A 22 -5.88 -1.33 -11.52
CA ILE A 22 -6.27 -0.26 -12.45
C ILE A 22 -6.09 -0.68 -13.91
N GLN A 23 -5.07 -1.48 -14.21
CA GLN A 23 -4.90 -2.04 -15.55
C GLN A 23 -6.08 -2.95 -15.93
N GLY A 24 -6.53 -3.81 -15.02
CA GLY A 24 -7.73 -4.63 -15.24
C GLY A 24 -9.00 -3.78 -15.45
N VAL A 25 -9.16 -2.72 -14.65
CA VAL A 25 -10.27 -1.77 -14.80
C VAL A 25 -10.23 -1.09 -16.17
N TYR A 26 -9.04 -0.74 -16.66
CA TYR A 26 -8.85 -0.14 -17.99
C TYR A 26 -9.24 -1.08 -19.14
N GLU A 27 -8.88 -2.36 -19.04
CA GLU A 27 -9.20 -3.37 -20.06
C GLU A 27 -10.71 -3.65 -20.14
N GLU A 28 -11.44 -3.55 -19.02
CA GLU A 28 -12.88 -3.85 -18.96
C GLU A 28 -13.78 -2.67 -19.35
N LEU A 29 -13.43 -1.44 -18.94
CA LEU A 29 -14.30 -0.27 -19.19
C LEU A 29 -14.31 0.21 -20.64
N GLY A 30 -13.26 -0.07 -21.41
CA GLY A 30 -13.17 0.31 -22.83
C GLY A 30 -13.35 1.81 -23.13
N PHE A 31 -13.24 2.68 -22.11
CA PHE A 31 -13.41 4.13 -22.26
C PHE A 31 -12.05 4.78 -22.54
N TYR A 32 -11.78 4.98 -23.83
CA TYR A 32 -10.54 5.57 -24.31
C TYR A 32 -10.61 7.09 -24.27
N GLY A 33 -9.59 7.71 -23.65
CA GLY A 33 -9.41 9.16 -23.64
C GLY A 33 -8.67 9.67 -24.87
N ILE A 34 -8.34 10.95 -24.88
CA ILE A 34 -7.48 11.56 -25.90
C ILE A 34 -6.02 11.21 -25.57
N LYS A 35 -5.29 10.64 -26.52
CA LYS A 35 -3.87 10.34 -26.34
C LYS A 35 -3.03 11.62 -26.50
N PHE A 36 -2.41 12.06 -25.42
CA PHE A 36 -1.50 13.21 -25.38
C PHE A 36 -0.24 12.83 -24.60
N ASP A 37 0.94 13.11 -25.17
CA ASP A 37 2.23 12.74 -24.58
C ASP A 37 2.31 11.23 -24.19
N GLY A 38 1.83 10.37 -25.10
CA GLY A 38 1.81 8.92 -24.91
C GLY A 38 0.80 8.39 -23.88
N LYS A 39 0.04 9.26 -23.20
CA LYS A 39 -0.92 8.89 -22.14
C LYS A 39 -2.33 9.36 -22.49
N TYR A 40 -3.33 8.66 -21.99
CA TYR A 40 -4.73 9.08 -22.15
C TYR A 40 -5.09 10.23 -21.19
N ARG A 41 -5.83 11.19 -21.72
CA ARG A 41 -6.30 12.41 -21.05
C ARG A 41 -7.78 12.61 -21.32
N PHE A 42 -8.50 13.07 -20.32
CA PHE A 42 -9.94 13.29 -20.38
C PHE A 42 -10.24 14.76 -20.09
N THR A 43 -11.17 15.34 -20.85
CA THR A 43 -11.69 16.68 -20.56
C THR A 43 -12.87 16.59 -19.60
N LYS A 44 -13.19 17.72 -18.96
CA LYS A 44 -14.38 17.83 -18.12
C LYS A 44 -15.68 17.46 -18.87
N GLN A 45 -15.82 17.85 -20.14
CA GLN A 45 -16.99 17.48 -20.94
C GLN A 45 -17.10 15.97 -21.13
N GLN A 46 -15.98 15.31 -21.47
CA GLN A 46 -15.96 13.85 -21.66
C GLN A 46 -16.35 13.09 -20.39
N ILE A 47 -15.89 13.57 -19.23
CA ILE A 47 -16.25 12.96 -17.93
C ILE A 47 -17.74 13.17 -17.64
N ALA A 48 -18.27 14.38 -17.84
CA ALA A 48 -19.67 14.70 -17.63
C ALA A 48 -20.59 13.84 -18.53
N GLN A 49 -20.25 13.74 -19.82
CA GLN A 49 -20.95 12.90 -20.79
C GLN A 49 -20.87 11.41 -20.44
N TYR A 50 -19.67 10.93 -20.05
CA TYR A 50 -19.51 9.54 -19.64
C TYR A 50 -20.43 9.21 -18.48
N PHE A 51 -20.47 10.04 -17.43
CA PHE A 51 -21.28 9.77 -16.23
C PHE A 51 -22.75 10.21 -16.35
N ASP A 52 -23.15 10.79 -17.46
CA ASP A 52 -24.50 11.33 -17.66
C ASP A 52 -24.90 12.34 -16.58
N VAL A 53 -24.02 13.33 -16.38
CA VAL A 53 -24.21 14.42 -15.40
C VAL A 53 -23.85 15.75 -16.02
N ASP A 54 -24.37 16.83 -15.45
CA ASP A 54 -23.99 18.18 -15.85
C ASP A 54 -22.50 18.46 -15.57
N VAL A 55 -21.89 19.26 -16.45
CA VAL A 55 -20.53 19.79 -16.26
C VAL A 55 -20.36 20.49 -14.91
N ARG A 56 -21.41 21.18 -14.44
CA ARG A 56 -21.46 21.84 -13.12
C ARG A 56 -21.30 20.85 -11.96
N THR A 57 -21.80 19.63 -12.11
CA THR A 57 -21.63 18.57 -11.10
C THR A 57 -20.16 18.18 -10.98
N ILE A 58 -19.43 18.11 -12.10
CA ILE A 58 -17.99 17.84 -12.11
C ILE A 58 -17.21 19.00 -11.49
N GLU A 59 -17.60 20.25 -11.76
CA GLU A 59 -17.00 21.45 -11.13
C GLU A 59 -17.16 21.43 -9.61
N ARG A 60 -18.35 21.13 -9.12
CA ARG A 60 -18.60 21.02 -7.67
C ARG A 60 -17.74 19.93 -7.02
N ILE A 61 -17.54 18.79 -7.68
CA ILE A 61 -16.68 17.71 -7.18
C ILE A 61 -15.22 18.16 -7.14
N LEU A 62 -14.77 18.84 -8.20
CA LEU A 62 -13.43 19.43 -8.28
C LEU A 62 -13.17 20.42 -7.15
N GLU A 63 -14.11 21.31 -6.89
CA GLU A 63 -14.00 22.31 -5.82
C GLU A 63 -13.91 21.66 -4.44
N ASN A 64 -14.77 20.69 -4.17
CA ASN A 64 -14.84 20.02 -2.86
C ASN A 64 -13.68 19.03 -2.61
N ASN A 65 -13.03 18.51 -3.66
CA ASN A 65 -12.03 17.43 -3.55
C ASN A 65 -10.73 17.76 -4.30
N LYS A 66 -10.40 19.04 -4.45
CA LYS A 66 -9.29 19.52 -5.28
C LYS A 66 -7.96 18.81 -4.99
N THR A 67 -7.56 18.74 -3.72
CA THR A 67 -6.29 18.14 -3.30
C THR A 67 -6.20 16.65 -3.67
N GLU A 68 -7.27 15.89 -3.42
CA GLU A 68 -7.34 14.47 -3.77
C GLU A 68 -7.30 14.25 -5.29
N LEU A 69 -7.99 15.12 -6.03
CA LEU A 69 -8.04 15.02 -7.48
C LEU A 69 -6.70 15.39 -8.12
N GLU A 70 -5.99 16.42 -7.62
CA GLU A 70 -4.63 16.78 -8.04
C GLU A 70 -3.68 15.60 -7.84
N ILE A 71 -3.71 14.93 -6.68
CA ILE A 71 -2.91 13.72 -6.41
C ILE A 71 -3.25 12.59 -7.40
N SER A 72 -4.53 12.42 -7.74
CA SER A 72 -4.96 11.44 -8.74
C SER A 72 -4.68 11.86 -10.19
N GLY A 73 -4.16 13.06 -10.44
CA GLY A 73 -3.77 13.56 -11.76
C GLY A 73 -4.82 14.44 -12.46
N TYR A 74 -5.52 15.29 -11.71
CA TYR A 74 -6.19 16.46 -12.26
C TYR A 74 -5.17 17.59 -12.47
N GLU A 75 -5.19 18.21 -13.65
CA GLU A 75 -4.29 19.31 -14.02
C GLU A 75 -5.02 20.38 -14.85
N LEU A 76 -4.60 21.64 -14.72
CA LEU A 76 -5.04 22.73 -15.58
C LEU A 76 -3.99 23.00 -16.67
N TYR A 77 -4.39 22.86 -17.93
CA TYR A 77 -3.54 23.17 -19.07
C TYR A 77 -3.73 24.63 -19.48
N THR A 78 -2.63 25.37 -19.55
CA THR A 78 -2.58 26.77 -20.03
C THR A 78 -1.40 26.98 -20.97
N GLY A 79 -1.38 28.10 -21.71
CA GLY A 79 -0.24 28.55 -22.50
C GLY A 79 0.24 27.51 -23.54
N SER A 80 1.56 27.24 -23.55
CA SER A 80 2.20 26.34 -24.51
C SER A 80 1.70 24.89 -24.41
N LYS A 81 1.50 24.37 -23.18
CA LYS A 81 1.01 23.01 -22.94
C LYS A 81 -0.40 22.82 -23.51
N LEU A 82 -1.26 23.82 -23.33
CA LEU A 82 -2.60 23.82 -23.93
C LEU A 82 -2.55 23.88 -25.45
N LYS A 83 -1.67 24.73 -26.01
CA LYS A 83 -1.50 24.83 -27.47
C LYS A 83 -1.10 23.49 -28.09
N ALA A 84 -0.10 22.83 -27.52
CA ALA A 84 0.35 21.51 -27.96
C ALA A 84 -0.76 20.45 -27.85
N TYR A 85 -1.53 20.46 -26.76
CA TYR A 85 -2.67 19.55 -26.59
C TYR A 85 -3.72 19.75 -27.67
N LYS A 86 -4.09 21.00 -27.96
CA LYS A 86 -5.05 21.33 -29.01
C LYS A 86 -4.54 20.85 -30.37
N GLU A 87 -3.31 21.20 -30.75
CA GLU A 87 -2.71 20.78 -32.02
C GLU A 87 -2.79 19.26 -32.21
N GLN A 88 -2.38 18.48 -31.20
CA GLN A 88 -2.44 17.02 -31.26
C GLN A 88 -3.89 16.48 -31.39
N VAL A 89 -4.86 17.10 -30.71
CA VAL A 89 -6.28 16.74 -30.85
C VAL A 89 -6.79 17.04 -32.25
N PHE A 90 -6.52 18.23 -32.78
CA PHE A 90 -6.96 18.64 -34.12
C PHE A 90 -6.33 17.75 -35.21
N ASP A 91 -5.05 17.45 -35.10
CA ASP A 91 -4.35 16.56 -36.03
C ASP A 91 -4.93 15.14 -35.98
N PHE A 92 -5.22 14.62 -34.78
CA PHE A 92 -5.87 13.32 -34.63
C PHE A 92 -7.26 13.30 -35.28
N VAL A 93 -8.10 14.31 -35.00
CA VAL A 93 -9.47 14.40 -35.56
C VAL A 93 -9.43 14.52 -37.09
N ARG A 94 -8.52 15.31 -37.65
CA ARG A 94 -8.34 15.43 -39.10
C ARG A 94 -7.97 14.09 -39.74
N ASN A 95 -6.96 13.43 -39.19
CA ASN A 95 -6.52 12.11 -39.67
C ASN A 95 -7.61 11.03 -39.55
N ALA A 96 -8.46 11.11 -38.52
CA ALA A 96 -9.58 10.20 -38.33
C ALA A 96 -10.73 10.44 -39.32
N LYS A 97 -10.98 11.70 -39.72
CA LYS A 97 -11.98 12.04 -40.75
C LYS A 97 -11.54 11.60 -42.16
N ASP A 98 -10.24 11.61 -42.44
CA ASP A 98 -9.68 11.29 -43.77
C ASP A 98 -9.57 9.77 -44.03
N LYS A 99 -9.46 8.94 -42.98
CA LYS A 99 -9.42 7.47 -43.10
C LYS A 99 -10.80 6.87 -42.84
N LYS A 100 -11.55 6.57 -43.91
CA LYS A 100 -12.90 5.95 -43.87
C LYS A 100 -12.97 4.54 -43.25
N ASP A 101 -11.86 3.95 -42.86
CA ASP A 101 -11.82 2.55 -42.46
C ASP A 101 -10.77 2.33 -41.37
N VAL A 102 -11.15 2.60 -40.12
CA VAL A 102 -10.37 2.18 -38.96
C VAL A 102 -11.36 1.71 -37.89
N HIS A 103 -11.53 0.40 -37.79
CA HIS A 103 -12.30 -0.30 -36.76
C HIS A 103 -11.69 -0.20 -35.34
N ASP A 104 -10.76 0.74 -35.10
CA ASP A 104 -10.19 0.94 -33.78
C ASP A 104 -11.19 1.68 -32.89
N ILE A 105 -11.56 1.06 -31.77
CA ILE A 105 -12.46 1.60 -30.74
C ILE A 105 -11.99 3.00 -30.26
N ASN A 106 -10.69 3.31 -30.35
CA ASN A 106 -10.10 4.63 -30.10
C ASN A 106 -10.71 5.77 -30.94
N VAL A 107 -11.21 5.46 -32.14
CA VAL A 107 -11.75 6.43 -33.09
C VAL A 107 -13.16 6.87 -32.70
N VAL A 108 -13.93 5.99 -32.04
CA VAL A 108 -15.36 6.22 -31.75
C VAL A 108 -15.58 7.32 -30.70
N ASN A 109 -14.77 7.40 -29.64
CA ASN A 109 -14.95 8.42 -28.58
C ASN A 109 -14.49 9.82 -29.00
N ILE A 110 -13.54 9.95 -29.93
CA ILE A 110 -13.04 11.25 -30.39
C ILE A 110 -13.89 11.78 -31.56
N LEU A 111 -14.42 10.89 -32.42
CA LEU A 111 -15.39 11.27 -33.45
C LEU A 111 -16.76 11.69 -32.87
N GLN A 112 -17.05 11.36 -31.61
CA GLN A 112 -18.21 11.85 -30.88
C GLN A 112 -18.06 13.28 -30.37
N LEU A 113 -16.89 13.91 -30.51
CA LEU A 113 -16.76 15.36 -30.29
C LEU A 113 -17.55 16.07 -31.39
N ASN A 114 -18.68 16.67 -31.01
CA ASN A 114 -19.48 17.44 -31.94
C ASN A 114 -18.69 18.67 -32.43
N GLU A 115 -18.97 19.18 -33.63
CA GLU A 115 -18.25 20.34 -34.19
C GLU A 115 -18.24 21.55 -33.23
N SER A 116 -19.32 21.72 -32.46
CA SER A 116 -19.44 22.73 -31.41
C SER A 116 -18.43 22.58 -30.27
N GLU A 117 -18.07 21.36 -29.89
CA GLU A 117 -17.09 21.09 -28.82
C GLU A 117 -15.67 21.33 -29.30
N LEU A 118 -15.40 20.97 -30.55
CA LEU A 118 -14.11 21.23 -31.19
C LEU A 118 -13.87 22.75 -31.38
N ASP A 119 -14.91 23.48 -31.76
CA ASP A 119 -14.90 24.94 -31.84
C ASP A 119 -14.68 25.59 -30.47
N SER A 120 -15.36 25.10 -29.44
CA SER A 120 -15.20 25.58 -28.06
C SER A 120 -13.78 25.32 -27.54
N LEU A 121 -13.22 24.15 -27.84
CA LEU A 121 -11.85 23.79 -27.49
C LEU A 121 -10.84 24.74 -28.14
N SER A 122 -11.03 25.13 -29.40
CA SER A 122 -10.12 26.06 -30.10
C SER A 122 -9.99 27.41 -29.38
N LYS A 123 -11.11 27.96 -28.88
CA LYS A 123 -11.20 29.31 -28.30
C LYS A 123 -10.84 29.39 -26.81
N THR A 124 -10.87 28.26 -26.11
CA THR A 124 -10.73 28.24 -24.66
C THR A 124 -9.29 28.54 -24.20
N PRO A 125 -9.02 29.52 -23.31
CA PRO A 125 -7.68 29.89 -22.88
C PRO A 125 -7.06 28.97 -21.81
N GLN A 126 -7.89 28.16 -21.13
CA GLN A 126 -7.48 27.23 -20.08
C GLN A 126 -8.34 25.97 -20.12
N LEU A 127 -7.74 24.80 -20.01
CA LEU A 127 -8.46 23.53 -20.12
C LEU A 127 -8.17 22.62 -18.93
N THR A 128 -9.24 22.20 -18.26
CA THR A 128 -9.20 21.16 -17.23
C THR A 128 -8.99 19.79 -17.86
N ILE A 129 -7.92 19.11 -17.44
CA ILE A 129 -7.51 17.80 -17.94
C ILE A 129 -7.37 16.80 -16.78
N PHE A 130 -7.78 15.57 -17.04
CA PHE A 130 -7.72 14.46 -16.09
C PHE A 130 -6.92 13.30 -16.64
N THR A 131 -6.12 12.66 -15.79
CA THR A 131 -5.62 11.31 -16.08
C THR A 131 -6.72 10.26 -15.87
N TYR A 132 -6.44 9.02 -16.26
CA TYR A 132 -7.34 7.90 -16.01
C TYR A 132 -7.62 7.68 -14.51
N LYS A 133 -6.62 7.85 -13.64
CA LYS A 133 -6.81 7.75 -12.19
C LYS A 133 -7.77 8.82 -11.67
N ALA A 134 -7.63 10.06 -12.15
CA ALA A 134 -8.53 11.14 -11.78
C ALA A 134 -9.96 10.95 -12.31
N PHE A 135 -10.10 10.38 -13.52
CA PHE A 135 -11.39 9.95 -14.06
C PHE A 135 -12.08 8.91 -13.15
N LEU A 136 -11.36 7.85 -12.79
CA LEU A 136 -11.89 6.84 -11.85
C LEU A 136 -12.23 7.46 -10.50
N ASN A 137 -11.41 8.40 -10.02
CA ASN A 137 -11.64 9.07 -8.75
C ASN A 137 -12.95 9.89 -8.76
N ILE A 138 -13.20 10.64 -9.83
CA ILE A 138 -14.48 11.34 -10.02
C ILE A 138 -15.65 10.36 -10.00
N GLY A 139 -15.53 9.23 -10.69
CA GLY A 139 -16.55 8.19 -10.68
C GLY A 139 -16.82 7.60 -9.29
N MET A 140 -15.77 7.49 -8.46
CA MET A 140 -15.91 7.05 -7.07
C MET A 140 -16.55 8.11 -6.17
N LEU A 141 -16.33 9.40 -6.44
CA LEU A 141 -16.92 10.53 -5.71
C LEU A 141 -18.35 10.89 -6.14
N LEU A 142 -18.75 10.55 -7.36
CA LEU A 142 -20.05 10.92 -7.92
C LEU A 142 -21.21 10.19 -7.25
N ILE A 143 -22.13 10.96 -6.66
CA ILE A 143 -23.39 10.47 -6.11
C ILE A 143 -24.54 10.84 -7.06
N GLY A 144 -25.47 9.92 -7.29
CA GLY A 144 -26.66 10.16 -8.12
C GLY A 144 -26.49 9.88 -9.62
N SER A 145 -25.34 9.35 -10.06
CA SER A 145 -25.16 8.83 -11.42
C SER A 145 -25.20 7.29 -11.41
N GLU A 146 -26.11 6.70 -12.19
CA GLU A 146 -26.19 5.25 -12.36
C GLU A 146 -24.91 4.68 -12.98
N LYS A 147 -24.31 5.43 -13.93
CA LYS A 147 -23.04 5.04 -14.56
C LYS A 147 -21.87 5.08 -13.56
N ALA A 148 -21.84 6.08 -12.68
CA ALA A 148 -20.86 6.13 -11.60
C ALA A 148 -21.05 4.97 -10.60
N GLN A 149 -22.30 4.59 -10.30
CA GLN A 149 -22.59 3.42 -9.47
C GLN A 149 -22.09 2.12 -10.09
N LYS A 150 -22.42 1.89 -11.38
CA LYS A 150 -21.92 0.72 -12.13
C LYS A 150 -20.39 0.67 -12.16
N LEU A 151 -19.75 1.82 -12.40
CA LEU A 151 -18.30 1.93 -12.37
C LEU A 151 -17.72 1.53 -11.00
N ARG A 152 -18.27 2.04 -9.89
CA ARG A 152 -17.79 1.68 -8.54
C ARG A 152 -17.90 0.18 -8.26
N THR A 153 -19.01 -0.45 -8.65
CA THR A 153 -19.19 -1.89 -8.51
C THR A 153 -18.13 -2.65 -9.31
N ALA A 154 -17.95 -2.31 -10.59
CA ALA A 154 -16.94 -2.95 -11.44
C ALA A 154 -15.52 -2.77 -10.87
N ILE A 155 -15.15 -1.57 -10.40
CA ILE A 155 -13.85 -1.33 -9.77
C ILE A 155 -13.65 -2.24 -8.56
N LEU A 156 -14.65 -2.34 -7.66
CA LEU A 156 -14.54 -3.17 -6.47
C LEU A 156 -14.38 -4.64 -6.84
N ASP A 157 -15.19 -5.14 -7.77
CA ASP A 157 -15.14 -6.52 -8.23
C ASP A 157 -13.77 -6.85 -8.83
N ILE A 158 -13.26 -6.00 -9.74
CA ILE A 158 -11.95 -6.18 -10.37
C ILE A 158 -10.82 -6.13 -9.33
N VAL A 159 -10.87 -5.21 -8.38
CA VAL A 159 -9.85 -5.11 -7.32
C VAL A 159 -9.83 -6.37 -6.46
N ILE A 160 -11.00 -6.87 -6.06
CA ILE A 160 -11.14 -8.11 -5.30
C ILE A 160 -10.59 -9.29 -6.11
N ASP A 161 -10.97 -9.38 -7.38
CA ASP A 161 -10.54 -10.42 -8.30
C ASP A 161 -9.02 -10.44 -8.49
N VAL A 162 -8.43 -9.27 -8.71
CA VAL A 162 -6.98 -9.12 -8.88
C VAL A 162 -6.26 -9.49 -7.60
N LEU A 163 -6.72 -9.03 -6.44
CA LEU A 163 -6.14 -9.42 -5.15
C LEU A 163 -6.22 -10.95 -4.97
N ASN A 164 -7.38 -11.56 -5.19
CA ASN A 164 -7.56 -13.01 -5.05
C ASN A 164 -6.65 -13.80 -6.00
N LYS A 165 -6.61 -13.42 -7.29
CA LYS A 165 -5.78 -14.05 -8.32
C LYS A 165 -4.27 -13.92 -7.99
N LYS A 166 -3.84 -12.75 -7.50
CA LYS A 166 -2.42 -12.48 -7.21
C LYS A 166 -1.96 -13.06 -5.86
N LEU A 167 -2.85 -13.13 -4.87
CA LEU A 167 -2.53 -13.67 -3.55
C LEU A 167 -2.59 -15.21 -3.52
N GLY A 168 -3.38 -15.84 -4.39
CA GLY A 168 -3.42 -17.31 -4.52
C GLY A 168 -3.86 -18.03 -3.24
N GLY A 169 -4.62 -17.36 -2.38
CA GLY A 169 -5.15 -17.90 -1.12
C GLY A 169 -4.17 -17.97 0.07
N LYS A 170 -2.88 -17.63 -0.10
CA LYS A 170 -1.88 -17.62 0.99
C LYS A 170 -1.55 -16.20 1.49
N THR A 171 -2.55 -15.47 1.95
CA THR A 171 -2.39 -14.06 2.38
C THR A 171 -1.52 -13.89 3.64
N LYS A 172 -1.52 -14.90 4.53
CA LYS A 172 -0.75 -14.90 5.80
C LYS A 172 0.74 -14.62 5.59
N TYR A 173 1.33 -15.13 4.51
CA TYR A 173 2.77 -15.08 4.25
C TYR A 173 3.16 -14.17 3.08
N ILE A 174 2.31 -13.18 2.75
CA ILE A 174 2.57 -12.25 1.65
C ILE A 174 3.90 -11.48 1.81
N ASN A 175 4.30 -11.22 3.05
CA ASN A 175 5.58 -10.61 3.41
C ASN A 175 6.80 -11.38 2.85
N GLN A 176 6.69 -12.68 2.62
CA GLN A 176 7.77 -13.52 2.11
C GLN A 176 8.07 -13.31 0.61
N ARG A 177 7.24 -12.53 -0.08
CA ARG A 177 7.43 -12.19 -1.49
C ARG A 177 8.35 -10.98 -1.70
N GLU A 178 8.70 -10.30 -0.61
CA GLU A 178 9.67 -9.20 -0.63
C GLU A 178 11.10 -9.74 -0.65
N GLU A 179 11.96 -9.14 -1.48
CA GLU A 179 13.37 -9.54 -1.61
C GLU A 179 14.15 -9.38 -0.28
N GLU A 180 13.90 -8.29 0.46
CA GLU A 180 14.52 -8.01 1.76
C GLU A 180 14.05 -8.92 2.91
N PHE A 181 13.01 -9.73 2.68
CA PHE A 181 12.48 -10.60 3.74
C PHE A 181 13.52 -11.59 4.26
N LEU A 182 14.25 -12.24 3.36
CA LEU A 182 15.21 -13.26 3.75
C LEU A 182 16.39 -12.67 4.56
N PRO A 183 17.06 -11.58 4.14
CA PRO A 183 18.04 -10.88 4.97
C PRO A 183 17.52 -10.51 6.36
N SER A 184 16.31 -9.92 6.46
CA SER A 184 15.74 -9.51 7.75
C SER A 184 15.44 -10.71 8.67
N VAL A 185 14.99 -11.85 8.11
CA VAL A 185 14.79 -13.10 8.88
C VAL A 185 16.12 -13.66 9.40
N ILE A 186 17.18 -13.64 8.60
CA ILE A 186 18.50 -14.12 9.04
C ILE A 186 19.04 -13.25 10.18
N ARG A 187 18.93 -11.92 10.05
CA ARG A 187 19.28 -10.98 11.12
C ARG A 187 18.47 -11.25 12.38
N GLU A 188 17.15 -11.37 12.26
CA GLU A 188 16.25 -11.66 13.38
C GLU A 188 16.64 -12.94 14.10
N TYR A 189 16.95 -14.01 13.39
CA TYR A 189 17.39 -15.27 14.01
C TYR A 189 18.67 -15.09 14.83
N ASN A 190 19.67 -14.38 14.29
CA ASN A 190 20.94 -14.14 14.96
C ASN A 190 20.77 -13.25 16.20
N TYR A 191 20.08 -12.11 16.06
CA TYR A 191 19.86 -11.19 17.17
C TYR A 191 18.93 -11.76 18.24
N ARG A 192 17.99 -12.63 17.86
CA ARG A 192 17.19 -13.38 18.83
C ARG A 192 18.07 -14.30 19.68
N LYS A 193 19.03 -14.99 19.07
CA LYS A 193 19.97 -15.87 19.78
C LYS A 193 20.87 -15.06 20.73
N GLU A 194 21.38 -13.92 20.28
CA GLU A 194 22.18 -13.01 21.12
C GLU A 194 21.36 -12.48 22.31
N PHE A 195 20.11 -12.08 22.07
CA PHE A 195 19.20 -11.65 23.12
C PHE A 195 18.95 -12.77 24.13
N THR A 196 18.57 -13.97 23.70
CA THR A 196 18.31 -15.09 24.63
C THR A 196 19.56 -15.47 25.42
N ASN A 197 20.73 -15.47 24.78
CA ASN A 197 22.01 -15.74 25.46
C ASN A 197 22.32 -14.66 26.51
N SER A 198 22.11 -13.38 26.18
CA SER A 198 22.26 -12.28 27.14
C SER A 198 21.34 -12.46 28.35
N LEU A 199 20.08 -12.87 28.13
CA LEU A 199 19.16 -13.19 29.24
C LEU A 199 19.65 -14.37 30.10
N ASP A 200 20.41 -15.32 29.55
CA ASP A 200 20.98 -16.45 30.28
C ASP A 200 22.23 -16.09 31.09
N PHE A 201 23.09 -15.27 30.50
CA PHE A 201 24.32 -14.83 31.16
C PHE A 201 24.06 -13.82 32.26
N TYR A 202 23.16 -12.86 32.05
CA TYR A 202 23.04 -11.68 32.91
C TYR A 202 21.81 -11.65 33.82
N ILE A 203 20.87 -12.60 33.68
CA ILE A 203 19.69 -12.70 34.55
C ILE A 203 19.76 -14.00 35.36
N VAL A 204 19.34 -13.93 36.62
CA VAL A 204 19.11 -15.10 37.47
C VAL A 204 18.11 -16.05 36.79
N GLU A 205 18.30 -17.36 36.97
CA GLU A 205 17.48 -18.37 36.32
C GLU A 205 15.98 -18.18 36.66
N ASN A 206 15.17 -18.01 35.61
CA ASN A 206 13.74 -17.77 35.74
C ASN A 206 13.01 -18.25 34.48
N LYS A 207 11.97 -19.08 34.66
CA LYS A 207 11.20 -19.67 33.55
C LYS A 207 10.42 -18.64 32.72
N PHE A 208 10.13 -17.46 33.27
CA PHE A 208 9.30 -16.44 32.63
C PHE A 208 10.09 -15.35 31.90
N LYS A 209 11.42 -15.25 32.10
CA LYS A 209 12.25 -14.13 31.59
C LYS A 209 12.10 -13.91 30.09
N TYR A 210 12.13 -14.98 29.29
CA TYR A 210 12.00 -14.86 27.84
C TYR A 210 10.62 -14.34 27.43
N SER A 211 9.56 -14.92 28.00
CA SER A 211 8.19 -14.55 27.67
C SER A 211 7.88 -13.10 28.03
N GLN A 212 8.27 -12.64 29.22
CA GLN A 212 7.96 -11.30 29.69
C GLN A 212 8.77 -10.23 28.99
N LEU A 213 10.07 -10.46 28.75
CA LEU A 213 10.92 -9.47 28.09
C LEU A 213 10.64 -9.37 26.59
N THR A 214 10.32 -10.50 25.94
CA THR A 214 9.84 -10.47 24.55
C THR A 214 8.48 -9.74 24.47
N ASP A 215 7.56 -9.99 25.41
CA ASP A 215 6.27 -9.30 25.46
C ASP A 215 6.41 -7.78 25.62
N LYS A 216 7.40 -7.33 26.40
CA LYS A 216 7.73 -5.91 26.53
C LYS A 216 8.18 -5.28 25.21
N ILE A 217 9.06 -5.95 24.46
CA ILE A 217 9.49 -5.49 23.13
C ILE A 217 8.27 -5.34 22.20
N TYR A 218 7.37 -6.33 22.19
CA TYR A 218 6.18 -6.29 21.34
C TYR A 218 5.24 -5.16 21.73
N LYS A 219 4.97 -4.97 23.03
CA LYS A 219 4.14 -3.87 23.52
C LYS A 219 4.73 -2.51 23.19
N SER A 220 6.06 -2.36 23.29
CA SER A 220 6.78 -1.15 22.89
C SER A 220 6.53 -0.84 21.42
N ILE A 221 6.73 -1.82 20.54
CA ILE A 221 6.64 -1.62 19.09
C ILE A 221 5.17 -1.48 18.63
N PHE A 222 4.25 -2.35 19.07
CA PHE A 222 2.92 -2.51 18.46
C PHE A 222 1.75 -2.09 19.35
N LYS A 223 1.95 -1.72 20.63
CA LYS A 223 0.88 -1.54 21.63
C LYS A 223 0.04 -2.83 21.89
N GLU A 224 0.41 -3.93 21.26
CA GLU A 224 -0.20 -5.26 21.38
C GLU A 224 0.87 -6.33 21.58
N ASN A 225 0.46 -7.48 22.07
CA ASN A 225 1.36 -8.61 22.27
C ASN A 225 1.26 -9.68 21.17
N ALA A 226 2.20 -10.62 21.18
CA ALA A 226 2.23 -11.72 20.20
C ALA A 226 0.97 -12.61 20.22
N LYS A 227 0.26 -12.71 21.36
CA LYS A 227 -0.99 -13.50 21.47
C LYS A 227 -2.16 -12.79 20.80
N GLU A 228 -2.25 -11.47 20.97
CA GLU A 228 -3.24 -10.61 20.30
C GLU A 228 -3.01 -10.64 18.78
N TYR A 229 -1.77 -10.42 18.34
CA TYR A 229 -1.41 -10.49 16.92
C TYR A 229 -1.71 -11.85 16.29
N ARG A 230 -1.42 -12.95 17.01
CA ARG A 230 -1.78 -14.31 16.57
C ARG A 230 -3.29 -14.48 16.34
N LYS A 231 -4.14 -13.87 17.18
CA LYS A 231 -5.59 -13.92 17.01
C LYS A 231 -6.03 -13.12 15.77
N ILE A 232 -5.44 -11.95 15.55
CA ILE A 232 -5.76 -11.09 14.40
C ILE A 232 -5.52 -11.83 13.07
N LEU A 233 -4.39 -12.55 12.96
CA LEU A 233 -4.06 -13.33 11.76
C LEU A 233 -4.56 -14.78 11.77
N ASN A 234 -5.37 -15.18 12.76
CA ASN A 234 -5.85 -16.56 12.92
C ASN A 234 -4.73 -17.62 12.79
N LEU A 235 -3.61 -17.41 13.52
CA LEU A 235 -2.46 -18.31 13.47
C LEU A 235 -2.62 -19.48 14.46
N ASN A 236 -2.19 -20.66 14.03
CA ASN A 236 -2.18 -21.85 14.87
C ASN A 236 -1.11 -21.76 15.97
N SER A 237 -1.21 -22.59 17.00
CA SER A 237 -0.25 -22.60 18.12
C SER A 237 1.20 -22.91 17.68
N LYS A 238 1.34 -23.75 16.64
CA LYS A 238 2.62 -24.16 16.04
C LYS A 238 3.18 -23.14 15.05
N GLU A 239 2.39 -22.16 14.61
CA GLU A 239 2.81 -21.17 13.62
C GLU A 239 3.62 -20.04 14.29
N SER A 240 4.71 -19.65 13.64
CA SER A 240 5.53 -18.53 14.08
C SER A 240 4.86 -17.21 13.73
N VAL A 241 4.73 -16.34 14.73
CA VAL A 241 4.28 -14.95 14.54
C VAL A 241 5.29 -14.17 13.69
N ARG A 242 6.60 -14.34 13.94
CA ARG A 242 7.63 -13.58 13.22
C ARG A 242 7.66 -13.90 11.72
N SER A 243 7.31 -15.12 11.32
CA SER A 243 7.25 -15.48 9.89
C SER A 243 6.18 -14.74 9.08
N THR A 244 5.22 -14.07 9.75
CA THR A 244 4.20 -13.24 9.10
C THR A 244 4.53 -11.75 9.19
N MET A 245 5.59 -11.35 9.87
CA MET A 245 5.97 -9.93 10.00
C MET A 245 6.74 -9.44 8.77
N TYR A 246 6.54 -8.18 8.42
CA TYR A 246 7.26 -7.53 7.33
C TYR A 246 8.74 -7.30 7.67
N SER A 247 9.58 -7.16 6.66
CA SER A 247 11.03 -7.03 6.79
C SER A 247 11.42 -5.87 7.70
N GLU A 248 10.78 -4.70 7.52
CA GLU A 248 11.04 -3.50 8.33
C GLU A 248 10.68 -3.71 9.82
N VAL A 249 9.69 -4.57 10.08
CA VAL A 249 9.22 -4.89 11.43
C VAL A 249 10.17 -5.88 12.10
N LEU A 250 10.65 -6.88 11.36
CA LEU A 250 11.66 -7.83 11.83
C LEU A 250 12.97 -7.12 12.17
N ASP A 251 13.38 -6.15 11.35
CA ASP A 251 14.58 -5.35 11.61
C ASP A 251 14.42 -4.49 12.86
N LEU A 252 13.24 -3.90 13.09
CA LEU A 252 12.96 -3.15 14.31
C LEU A 252 13.00 -4.05 15.55
N ILE A 253 12.39 -5.24 15.50
CA ILE A 253 12.47 -6.23 16.59
C ILE A 253 13.93 -6.59 16.87
N SER A 254 14.70 -6.87 15.81
CA SER A 254 16.12 -7.20 15.90
C SER A 254 16.93 -6.10 16.56
N ALA A 255 16.66 -4.84 16.22
CA ALA A 255 17.31 -3.68 16.82
C ALA A 255 17.00 -3.55 18.32
N TYR A 256 15.76 -3.79 18.73
CA TYR A 256 15.38 -3.81 20.15
C TYR A 256 16.06 -4.95 20.91
N GLU A 257 16.04 -6.16 20.34
CA GLU A 257 16.63 -7.34 20.95
C GLU A 257 18.14 -7.16 21.14
N ASN A 258 18.86 -6.73 20.10
CA ASN A 258 20.28 -6.47 20.18
C ASN A 258 20.62 -5.30 21.11
N GLY A 259 19.91 -4.18 20.97
CA GLY A 259 20.13 -2.97 21.77
C GLY A 259 19.94 -3.24 23.27
N PHE A 260 18.85 -3.91 23.64
CA PHE A 260 18.62 -4.27 25.03
C PHE A 260 19.60 -5.33 25.53
N ALA A 261 19.97 -6.32 24.71
CA ALA A 261 20.95 -7.34 25.10
C ALA A 261 22.30 -6.73 25.47
N ASN A 262 22.77 -5.76 24.68
CA ASN A 262 23.99 -5.02 24.96
C ASN A 262 23.86 -4.11 26.19
N TYR A 263 22.72 -3.44 26.35
CA TYR A 263 22.46 -2.60 27.52
C TYR A 263 22.43 -3.40 28.83
N LEU A 264 21.78 -4.56 28.80
CA LEU A 264 21.71 -5.49 29.93
C LEU A 264 23.09 -6.01 30.32
N LYS A 265 23.90 -6.39 29.33
CA LYS A 265 25.30 -6.80 29.53
C LYS A 265 26.08 -5.72 30.29
N ASN A 266 26.09 -4.49 29.79
CA ASN A 266 26.84 -3.40 30.40
C ASN A 266 26.39 -3.12 31.84
N LYS A 267 25.07 -3.14 32.11
CA LYS A 267 24.54 -2.94 33.46
C LYS A 267 24.93 -4.07 34.42
N SER A 268 24.87 -5.33 33.97
CA SER A 268 25.24 -6.48 34.80
C SER A 268 26.74 -6.52 35.09
N GLU A 269 27.58 -6.22 34.09
CA GLU A 269 29.04 -6.16 34.24
C GLU A 269 29.47 -5.02 35.16
N ASN A 270 28.84 -3.84 35.05
CA ASN A 270 29.11 -2.72 35.97
C ASN A 270 28.74 -3.03 37.43
N LEU A 271 27.69 -3.82 37.64
CA LEU A 271 27.24 -4.23 38.98
C LEU A 271 27.95 -5.50 39.47
N ASN A 272 28.78 -6.15 38.63
CA ASN A 272 29.45 -7.41 38.90
C ASN A 272 28.54 -8.52 39.46
N LYS A 273 27.27 -8.54 39.04
CA LYS A 273 26.29 -9.57 39.44
C LYS A 273 25.25 -9.83 38.37
N LYS A 274 24.67 -11.03 38.40
CA LYS A 274 23.42 -11.31 37.67
C LYS A 274 22.26 -10.51 38.26
N LEU A 275 21.35 -10.09 37.41
CA LEU A 275 20.18 -9.29 37.76
C LEU A 275 18.98 -10.18 38.02
N SER A 276 18.18 -9.85 39.01
CA SER A 276 16.85 -10.42 39.17
C SER A 276 15.93 -9.96 38.05
N LEU A 277 14.87 -10.73 37.78
CA LEU A 277 13.90 -10.37 36.74
C LEU A 277 13.24 -9.01 37.01
N SER A 278 12.99 -8.68 38.29
CA SER A 278 12.44 -7.38 38.70
C SER A 278 13.41 -6.23 38.41
N GLU A 279 14.70 -6.38 38.72
CA GLU A 279 15.73 -5.40 38.35
C GLU A 279 15.81 -5.24 36.83
N THR A 280 15.75 -6.35 36.07
CA THR A 280 15.75 -6.30 34.60
C THR A 280 14.55 -5.54 34.04
N HIS A 281 13.37 -5.65 34.64
CA HIS A 281 12.18 -4.89 34.21
C HIS A 281 12.35 -3.38 34.40
N LEU A 282 13.01 -2.96 35.48
CA LEU A 282 13.36 -1.55 35.70
C LEU A 282 14.39 -1.08 34.67
N ILE A 283 15.43 -1.88 34.42
CA ILE A 283 16.47 -1.60 33.43
C ILE A 283 15.88 -1.53 32.01
N PHE A 284 14.89 -2.37 31.68
CA PHE A 284 14.18 -2.28 30.39
C PHE A 284 13.41 -0.97 30.26
N SER A 285 12.77 -0.52 31.34
CA SER A 285 12.04 0.76 31.34
C SER A 285 12.99 1.95 31.18
N GLU A 286 14.17 1.88 31.82
CA GLU A 286 15.26 2.86 31.62
C GLU A 286 15.75 2.87 30.16
N PHE A 287 15.98 1.69 29.59
CA PHE A 287 16.38 1.55 28.17
C PHE A 287 15.32 2.15 27.22
N GLU A 288 14.03 1.89 27.45
CA GLU A 288 12.96 2.46 26.63
C GLU A 288 12.94 3.98 26.69
N GLN A 289 13.09 4.57 27.88
CA GLN A 289 13.13 6.03 28.05
C GLN A 289 14.31 6.66 27.32
N ILE A 290 15.49 6.05 27.40
CA ILE A 290 16.69 6.55 26.69
C ILE A 290 16.49 6.48 25.17
N MET A 291 15.88 5.41 24.69
CA MET A 291 15.73 5.15 23.26
C MET A 291 14.51 5.83 22.63
N GLU A 292 13.57 6.34 23.43
CA GLU A 292 12.25 6.82 23.00
C GLU A 292 12.32 7.76 21.79
N ALA A 293 13.11 8.83 21.88
CA ALA A 293 13.24 9.83 20.82
C ALA A 293 13.88 9.27 19.54
N PHE A 294 14.73 8.25 19.66
CA PHE A 294 15.39 7.63 18.52
C PHE A 294 14.48 6.62 17.81
N VAL A 295 13.70 5.85 18.58
CA VAL A 295 12.90 4.74 18.06
C VAL A 295 11.47 5.14 17.70
N SER A 296 10.93 6.25 18.24
CA SER A 296 9.54 6.64 18.00
C SER A 296 9.17 6.74 16.51
N PRO A 297 9.99 7.34 15.61
CA PRO A 297 9.63 7.40 14.20
C PRO A 297 9.62 6.02 13.53
N LEU A 298 10.51 5.12 13.98
CA LEU A 298 10.58 3.73 13.48
C LEU A 298 9.39 2.91 13.97
N GLN A 299 8.96 3.10 15.23
CA GLN A 299 7.76 2.48 15.76
C GLN A 299 6.51 2.95 15.02
N GLU A 300 6.35 4.25 14.80
CA GLU A 300 5.21 4.81 14.06
C GLU A 300 5.16 4.28 12.63
N LYS A 301 6.32 4.23 11.96
CA LYS A 301 6.44 3.60 10.64
C LYS A 301 6.04 2.12 10.68
N ALA A 302 6.57 1.34 11.62
CA ALA A 302 6.24 -0.07 11.74
C ALA A 302 4.74 -0.30 12.00
N ARG A 303 4.13 0.50 12.88
CA ARG A 303 2.69 0.46 13.18
C ARG A 303 1.85 0.79 11.96
N SER A 304 2.21 1.84 11.23
CA SER A 304 1.52 2.26 9.99
C SER A 304 1.61 1.19 8.91
N LEU A 305 2.80 0.65 8.66
CA LEU A 305 3.01 -0.43 7.68
C LEU A 305 2.22 -1.68 8.06
N MET A 306 2.30 -2.12 9.32
CA MET A 306 1.56 -3.27 9.81
C MET A 306 0.06 -3.09 9.64
N ALA A 307 -0.51 -2.01 10.19
CA ALA A 307 -1.94 -1.78 10.16
C ALA A 307 -2.50 -1.63 8.74
N SER A 308 -1.77 -0.93 7.87
CA SER A 308 -2.22 -0.65 6.50
C SER A 308 -2.08 -1.87 5.58
N ARG A 309 -0.92 -2.55 5.62
CA ARG A 309 -0.65 -3.71 4.77
C ARG A 309 -1.48 -4.93 5.20
N ASP A 310 -1.63 -5.18 6.50
CA ASP A 310 -2.45 -6.30 6.98
C ASP A 310 -3.94 -6.08 6.66
N LEU A 311 -4.44 -4.84 6.76
CA LEU A 311 -5.80 -4.52 6.36
C LEU A 311 -6.04 -4.75 4.86
N VAL A 312 -5.13 -4.29 4.00
CA VAL A 312 -5.30 -4.38 2.54
C VAL A 312 -5.04 -5.78 1.99
N PHE A 313 -4.00 -6.46 2.46
CA PHE A 313 -3.55 -7.72 1.88
C PHE A 313 -4.02 -8.97 2.61
N ARG A 314 -4.37 -8.85 3.91
CA ARG A 314 -4.78 -9.97 4.76
C ARG A 314 -6.23 -9.86 5.25
N ASP A 315 -6.91 -8.75 4.95
CA ASP A 315 -8.22 -8.40 5.50
C ASP A 315 -8.22 -8.48 7.05
N ALA A 316 -7.12 -8.03 7.66
CA ALA A 316 -6.87 -8.15 9.09
C ALA A 316 -6.75 -6.76 9.73
N LEU A 317 -7.70 -6.44 10.63
CA LEU A 317 -7.74 -5.16 11.32
C LEU A 317 -7.06 -5.26 12.70
N HIS A 318 -6.12 -4.34 12.94
CA HIS A 318 -5.47 -4.14 14.22
C HIS A 318 -6.20 -3.04 14.99
N GLU A 319 -7.12 -3.39 15.89
CA GLU A 319 -7.92 -2.39 16.63
C GLU A 319 -7.05 -1.37 17.38
N LYS A 320 -5.95 -1.81 17.99
CA LYS A 320 -5.01 -0.92 18.72
C LYS A 320 -4.14 -0.05 17.81
N LEU A 321 -4.07 -0.37 16.52
CA LEU A 321 -3.30 0.36 15.53
C LEU A 321 -4.19 1.04 14.48
N LYS A 322 -5.50 1.12 14.72
CA LYS A 322 -6.46 1.70 13.78
C LYS A 322 -6.11 3.13 13.37
N ASP A 323 -5.63 3.94 14.31
CA ASP A 323 -5.23 5.32 14.05
C ASP A 323 -3.94 5.45 13.21
N TYR A 324 -3.22 4.34 13.00
CA TYR A 324 -2.03 4.28 12.15
C TYR A 324 -2.34 3.80 10.72
N VAL A 325 -3.57 3.40 10.42
CA VAL A 325 -3.96 2.96 9.07
C VAL A 325 -3.87 4.14 8.11
N ASN A 326 -3.07 3.96 7.05
CA ASN A 326 -2.84 4.92 5.97
C ASN A 326 -2.94 4.23 4.60
N GLU A 327 -2.83 5.00 3.52
CA GLU A 327 -2.80 4.42 2.17
C GLU A 327 -1.58 3.51 1.97
N VAL A 328 -1.80 2.38 1.32
CA VAL A 328 -0.74 1.51 0.81
C VAL A 328 -0.20 2.11 -0.47
N SER A 329 1.12 2.24 -0.56
CA SER A 329 1.78 2.89 -1.70
C SER A 329 1.75 2.01 -2.95
N SER A 330 1.95 2.63 -4.11
CA SER A 330 2.05 1.89 -5.37
C SER A 330 3.25 0.93 -5.38
N GLU A 331 4.35 1.30 -4.71
CA GLU A 331 5.54 0.47 -4.53
C GLU A 331 5.23 -0.77 -3.71
N ASP A 332 4.44 -0.66 -2.63
CA ASP A 332 4.06 -1.81 -1.81
C ASP A 332 3.15 -2.77 -2.59
N PHE A 333 2.18 -2.27 -3.37
CA PHE A 333 1.41 -3.12 -4.28
C PHE A 333 2.30 -3.85 -5.29
N TYR A 334 3.28 -3.16 -5.87
CA TYR A 334 4.23 -3.79 -6.80
C TYR A 334 5.15 -4.79 -6.10
N LYS A 335 5.61 -4.47 -4.90
CA LYS A 335 6.48 -5.30 -4.06
C LYS A 335 5.81 -6.64 -3.71
N PHE A 336 4.51 -6.63 -3.36
CA PHE A 336 3.82 -7.83 -2.88
C PHE A 336 2.98 -8.57 -3.94
N LEU A 337 2.56 -7.88 -5.02
CA LEU A 337 1.70 -8.45 -6.07
C LEU A 337 2.32 -8.38 -7.47
N GLY A 338 3.49 -7.74 -7.63
CA GLY A 338 4.15 -7.57 -8.92
C GLY A 338 4.80 -8.85 -9.44
N LYS A 339 5.25 -8.83 -10.71
CA LYS A 339 5.86 -10.00 -11.38
C LYS A 339 7.12 -10.50 -10.67
N LYS A 340 8.01 -9.59 -10.26
CA LYS A 340 9.23 -9.92 -9.52
C LYS A 340 8.93 -10.68 -8.23
N SER A 341 7.89 -10.28 -7.52
CA SER A 341 7.46 -10.92 -6.26
C SER A 341 7.04 -12.38 -6.48
N MET A 342 6.34 -12.67 -7.59
CA MET A 342 5.93 -14.04 -7.95
C MET A 342 7.10 -14.88 -8.43
N GLU A 343 8.03 -14.30 -9.19
CA GLU A 343 9.26 -14.98 -9.60
C GLU A 343 10.13 -15.33 -8.38
N PHE A 344 10.23 -14.41 -7.42
CA PHE A 344 10.94 -14.63 -6.17
C PHE A 344 10.30 -15.75 -5.33
N GLU A 345 8.97 -15.74 -5.18
CA GLU A 345 8.24 -16.81 -4.49
C GLU A 345 8.52 -18.18 -5.12
N LYS A 346 8.48 -18.28 -6.46
CA LYS A 346 8.84 -19.52 -7.18
C LYS A 346 10.28 -19.96 -6.90
N ARG A 347 11.24 -19.03 -6.97
CA ARG A 347 12.66 -19.33 -6.66
C ARG A 347 12.85 -19.80 -5.22
N LEU A 348 12.12 -19.22 -4.26
CA LEU A 348 12.15 -19.66 -2.87
C LEU A 348 11.56 -21.07 -2.70
N GLU A 349 10.45 -21.37 -3.38
CA GLU A 349 9.86 -22.71 -3.34
C GLU A 349 10.80 -23.76 -3.96
N GLU A 350 11.43 -23.45 -5.09
CA GLU A 350 12.43 -24.33 -5.75
C GLU A 350 13.66 -24.59 -4.87
N ASN A 351 14.12 -23.58 -4.12
CA ASN A 351 15.35 -23.67 -3.32
C ASN A 351 15.09 -23.94 -1.83
N LYS A 352 13.86 -24.29 -1.44
CA LYS A 352 13.43 -24.42 -0.04
C LYS A 352 14.29 -25.41 0.78
N GLU A 353 14.72 -26.50 0.17
CA GLU A 353 15.57 -27.51 0.84
C GLU A 353 17.00 -27.03 1.07
N VAL A 354 17.53 -26.17 0.21
CA VAL A 354 18.84 -25.53 0.40
C VAL A 354 18.78 -24.60 1.61
N PHE A 355 17.74 -23.77 1.70
CA PHE A 355 17.55 -22.85 2.83
C PHE A 355 17.34 -23.57 4.16
N LYS A 356 16.59 -24.69 4.19
CA LYS A 356 16.45 -25.50 5.40
C LYS A 356 17.81 -26.00 5.91
N ARG A 357 18.67 -26.50 5.01
CA ARG A 357 20.00 -26.99 5.37
C ARG A 357 20.94 -25.90 5.88
N LEU A 358 20.78 -24.65 5.41
CA LEU A 358 21.57 -23.52 5.89
C LEU A 358 21.11 -23.00 7.25
N LYS A 359 19.83 -23.16 7.60
CA LYS A 359 19.27 -22.77 8.90
C LYS A 359 19.75 -23.67 10.05
N ASP A 360 20.02 -24.93 9.75
CA ASP A 360 20.45 -25.94 10.73
C ASP A 360 21.99 -25.96 10.95
N ARG A 361 22.74 -25.06 10.29
CA ARG A 361 24.16 -24.78 10.55
C ARG A 361 24.28 -23.51 11.39
#